data_AF-A0A4R1I5J8-F1
#
_entry.id   AF-A0A4R1I5J8-F1
#
_cell.length_a   1.000
_cell.length_b   1.000
_cell.length_c   1.000
_cell.angle_alpha   90.00
_cell.angle_beta   90.00
_cell.angle_gamma   90.00
#
_symmetry.space_group_name_H-M   'P 1'
#
loop_
_entity.id
_entity.type
_entity.pdbx_description
1 polymer ?
#
loop_
_entity_poly.entity_id
_entity_poly.type
_entity_poly.pdbx_seq_one_letter_code
_entity_poly.pdbx_strand_id
1 'polypeptide(L)'
;MRRQGIASLMLGICMSFDIAGAAAEPMPAPTADYRARARAPQGVQLDVFHHQGKVRVEVASGNLPNGMVSLIDLQNSSMIVLMNVPGMDRIAVEMDMPPGFAFSDANRQGTRAGSGEALGEACEIWRFEPKALNQPVESCITADGIVLRTTTSMGGKPAVLFEVTELTRAPQDPAQFALPKGMKARKVPSSMRSLLPDLIR
;
A
#
# COMPACT_ATOMS: atom_id res chain seq x y z
N MET A 1 -30.71 30.02 68.84
CA MET A 1 -30.98 29.75 67.40
C MET A 1 -30.42 30.91 66.57
N ARG A 2 -29.25 30.74 65.96
CA ARG A 2 -28.69 31.69 64.96
C ARG A 2 -27.99 30.85 63.88
N ARG A 3 -28.55 30.86 62.67
CA ARG A 3 -28.07 30.12 61.48
C ARG A 3 -26.91 30.86 60.84
N GLN A 4 -25.79 30.18 60.65
CA GLN A 4 -24.68 30.61 59.81
C GLN A 4 -24.98 30.21 58.36
N GLY A 5 -24.95 31.16 57.43
CA GLY A 5 -25.01 30.89 55.99
C GLY A 5 -23.60 30.97 55.41
N ILE A 6 -23.03 29.82 55.04
CA ILE A 6 -21.78 29.73 54.30
C ILE A 6 -22.13 29.70 52.80
N ALA A 7 -21.77 30.77 52.10
CA ALA A 7 -21.85 30.83 50.64
C ALA A 7 -20.62 30.13 50.06
N SER A 8 -20.80 28.93 49.52
CA SER A 8 -19.74 28.21 48.80
C SER A 8 -19.60 28.74 47.38
N LEU A 9 -18.47 29.38 47.10
CA LEU A 9 -17.98 29.68 45.76
C LEU A 9 -17.59 28.36 45.06
N MET A 10 -18.29 27.99 44.00
CA MET A 10 -17.85 26.94 43.07
C MET A 10 -17.13 27.61 41.89
N LEU A 11 -15.80 27.63 41.91
CA LEU A 11 -14.99 27.88 40.71
C LEU A 11 -15.00 26.61 39.85
N GLY A 12 -15.83 26.61 38.81
CA GLY A 12 -15.78 25.59 37.76
C GLY A 12 -14.56 25.82 36.87
N ILE A 13 -13.53 24.98 37.01
CA ILE A 13 -12.44 24.90 36.06
C ILE A 13 -12.95 24.13 34.84
N CYS A 14 -13.36 24.85 33.80
CA CYS A 14 -13.57 24.27 32.47
C CYS A 14 -12.22 23.88 31.90
N MET A 15 -11.82 22.61 32.03
CA MET A 15 -10.73 22.05 31.22
C MET A 15 -11.26 21.88 29.80
N SER A 16 -10.91 22.81 28.91
CA SER A 16 -11.04 22.63 27.48
C SER A 16 -10.06 21.53 27.06
N PHE A 17 -10.55 20.32 26.85
CA PHE A 17 -9.78 19.29 26.17
C PHE A 17 -9.73 19.66 24.69
N ASP A 18 -8.60 20.20 24.26
CA ASP A 18 -8.31 20.33 22.84
C ASP A 18 -8.27 18.91 22.24
N ILE A 19 -9.33 18.57 21.50
CA ILE A 19 -9.34 17.40 20.62
C ILE A 19 -8.40 17.75 19.47
N ALA A 20 -7.10 17.54 19.68
CA ALA A 20 -6.13 17.61 18.60
C ALA A 20 -6.54 16.60 17.53
N GLY A 21 -6.93 17.10 16.35
CA GLY A 21 -7.13 16.23 15.19
C GLY A 21 -5.85 15.45 14.94
N ALA A 22 -5.96 14.14 14.74
CA ALA A 22 -4.80 13.29 14.47
C ALA A 22 -4.07 13.84 13.24
N ALA A 23 -2.82 14.28 13.42
CA ALA A 23 -1.99 14.76 12.35
C ALA A 23 -1.57 13.60 11.44
N ALA A 24 -1.35 13.89 10.16
CA ALA A 24 -0.76 12.91 9.26
C ALA A 24 0.67 12.59 9.72
N GLU A 25 0.98 11.31 9.84
CA GLU A 25 2.27 10.79 10.28
C GLU A 25 2.76 9.67 9.33
N PRO A 26 4.06 9.33 9.35
CA PRO A 26 4.59 8.25 8.53
C PRO A 26 3.86 6.94 8.82
N MET A 27 3.31 6.34 7.77
CA MET A 27 2.70 5.02 7.83
C MET A 27 3.78 3.95 8.00
N PRO A 28 3.48 2.83 8.70
CA PRO A 28 4.44 1.77 8.90
C PRO A 28 4.77 1.08 7.57
N ALA A 29 6.06 0.87 7.32
CA ALA A 29 6.57 0.09 6.21
C ALA A 29 6.85 -1.37 6.66
N PRO A 30 6.73 -2.36 5.75
CA PRO A 30 7.04 -3.74 6.10
C PRO A 30 8.48 -3.92 6.59
N THR A 31 8.63 -4.55 7.74
CA THR A 31 9.95 -4.85 8.35
C THR A 31 10.33 -6.31 8.24
N ALA A 32 9.35 -7.21 8.11
CA ALA A 32 9.56 -8.65 7.96
C ALA A 32 9.65 -9.07 6.49
N ASP A 33 10.43 -10.12 6.24
CA ASP A 33 10.35 -10.86 4.98
C ASP A 33 9.03 -11.63 4.93
N TYR A 34 8.32 -11.53 3.80
CA TYR A 34 7.06 -12.23 3.62
C TYR A 34 6.78 -12.59 2.17
N ARG A 35 5.91 -13.59 2.02
CA ARG A 35 5.17 -13.89 0.80
C ARG A 35 3.68 -13.79 1.09
N ALA A 36 2.93 -13.19 0.18
CA ALA A 36 1.49 -13.08 0.26
C ALA A 36 0.82 -13.42 -1.07
N ARG A 37 -0.35 -14.05 -1.03
CA ARG A 37 -1.29 -14.09 -2.16
C ARG A 37 -2.36 -13.04 -1.94
N ALA A 38 -2.70 -12.30 -2.98
CA ALA A 38 -3.67 -11.22 -2.89
C ALA A 38 -4.60 -11.15 -4.10
N ARG A 39 -5.74 -10.51 -3.90
CA ARG A 39 -6.71 -10.16 -4.93
C ARG A 39 -6.78 -8.65 -5.11
N ALA A 40 -6.92 -8.23 -6.35
CA ALA A 40 -7.16 -6.86 -6.77
C ALA A 40 -8.45 -6.79 -7.61
N PRO A 41 -8.95 -5.58 -7.95
CA PRO A 41 -10.12 -5.41 -8.79
C PRO A 41 -10.07 -6.24 -10.08
N GLN A 42 -11.25 -6.53 -10.63
CA GLN A 42 -11.41 -7.30 -11.88
C GLN A 42 -10.87 -8.75 -11.79
N GLY A 43 -10.76 -9.30 -10.58
CA GLY A 43 -10.37 -10.70 -10.37
C GLY A 43 -8.87 -10.96 -10.55
N VAL A 44 -8.05 -9.91 -10.60
CA VAL A 44 -6.59 -10.04 -10.71
C VAL A 44 -6.06 -10.70 -9.43
N GLN A 45 -5.27 -11.77 -9.61
CA GLN A 45 -4.55 -12.43 -8.52
C GLN A 45 -3.07 -12.09 -8.59
N LEU A 46 -2.50 -11.79 -7.43
CA LEU A 46 -1.12 -11.35 -7.28
C LEU A 46 -0.40 -12.26 -6.28
N ASP A 47 0.83 -12.65 -6.59
CA ASP A 47 1.81 -13.07 -5.60
C ASP A 47 2.70 -11.86 -5.26
N VAL A 48 2.81 -11.54 -3.98
CA VAL A 48 3.61 -10.43 -3.45
C VAL A 48 4.70 -10.99 -2.56
N PHE A 49 5.93 -10.59 -2.79
CA PHE A 49 7.09 -10.96 -1.98
C PHE A 49 7.75 -9.68 -1.49
N HIS A 50 8.29 -9.71 -0.27
CA HIS A 50 9.03 -8.59 0.30
C HIS A 50 10.33 -9.06 0.94
N HIS A 51 11.40 -8.29 0.70
CA HIS A 51 12.68 -8.44 1.35
C HIS A 51 13.37 -7.09 1.49
N GLN A 52 13.59 -6.63 2.72
CA GLN A 52 14.37 -5.42 3.03
C GLN A 52 14.02 -4.18 2.17
N GLY A 53 12.75 -3.83 2.05
CA GLY A 53 12.29 -2.68 1.26
C GLY A 53 12.27 -2.93 -0.26
N LYS A 54 12.55 -4.15 -0.71
CA LYS A 54 12.30 -4.60 -2.08
C LYS A 54 11.00 -5.37 -2.11
N VAL A 55 10.18 -5.11 -3.13
CA VAL A 55 8.93 -5.83 -3.36
C VAL A 55 8.98 -6.47 -4.74
N ARG A 56 8.51 -7.71 -4.83
CA ARG A 56 8.26 -8.39 -6.10
C ARG A 56 6.77 -8.67 -6.20
N VAL A 57 6.15 -8.25 -7.29
CA VAL A 57 4.75 -8.56 -7.59
C VAL A 57 4.69 -9.38 -8.86
N GLU A 58 4.06 -10.54 -8.80
CA GLU A 58 3.78 -11.38 -9.96
C GLU A 58 2.28 -11.44 -10.19
N VAL A 59 1.84 -11.22 -11.43
CA VAL A 59 0.44 -11.44 -11.78
C VAL A 59 0.24 -12.92 -12.04
N ALA A 60 -0.42 -13.60 -11.09
CA ALA A 60 -0.69 -15.04 -11.17
C ALA A 60 -1.82 -15.35 -12.17
N SER A 61 -2.84 -14.50 -12.22
CA SER A 61 -3.95 -14.61 -13.20
C SER A 61 -4.71 -13.30 -13.34
N GLY A 62 -5.26 -13.02 -14.52
CA GLY A 62 -6.13 -11.87 -14.79
C GLY A 62 -6.18 -11.50 -16.27
N ASN A 63 -6.74 -10.33 -16.58
CA ASN A 63 -6.79 -9.79 -17.95
C ASN A 63 -5.46 -9.14 -18.40
N LEU A 64 -4.43 -9.16 -17.54
CA LEU A 64 -3.10 -8.70 -17.89
C LEU A 64 -2.32 -9.84 -18.58
N PRO A 65 -1.34 -9.52 -19.45
CA PRO A 65 -0.49 -10.54 -20.06
C PRO A 65 0.15 -11.42 -18.99
N ASN A 66 -0.07 -12.73 -19.09
CA ASN A 66 0.58 -13.71 -18.21
C ASN A 66 2.11 -13.49 -18.20
N GLY A 67 2.70 -13.50 -17.01
CA GLY A 67 4.16 -13.36 -16.84
C GLY A 67 4.68 -11.94 -16.63
N MET A 68 3.81 -10.97 -16.33
CA MET A 68 4.24 -9.67 -15.80
C MET A 68 4.81 -9.83 -14.39
N VAL A 69 6.06 -9.42 -14.21
CA VAL A 69 6.73 -9.37 -12.90
C VAL A 69 7.23 -7.96 -12.66
N SER A 70 6.79 -7.34 -11.57
CA SER A 70 7.27 -6.03 -11.15
C SER A 70 8.27 -6.19 -10.01
N LEU A 71 9.46 -5.65 -10.19
CA LEU A 71 10.48 -5.49 -9.16
C LEU A 71 10.45 -4.04 -8.69
N ILE A 72 10.27 -3.84 -7.40
CA ILE A 72 9.99 -2.55 -6.78
C ILE A 72 11.04 -2.27 -5.72
N ASP A 73 11.57 -1.06 -5.73
CA ASP A 73 12.41 -0.53 -4.68
C ASP A 73 11.66 0.56 -3.91
N LEU A 74 11.25 0.27 -2.68
CA LEU A 74 10.49 1.18 -1.85
C LEU A 74 11.33 2.39 -1.42
N GLN A 75 12.63 2.22 -1.23
CA GLN A 75 13.52 3.31 -0.77
C GLN A 75 13.79 4.32 -1.89
N ASN A 76 13.97 3.82 -3.12
CA ASN A 76 14.29 4.64 -4.28
C ASN A 76 13.04 5.02 -5.12
N SER A 77 11.85 4.58 -4.71
CA SER A 77 10.58 4.80 -5.43
C SER A 77 10.65 4.43 -6.91
N SER A 78 11.35 3.33 -7.23
CA SER A 78 11.57 2.88 -8.61
C SER A 78 10.95 1.52 -8.87
N MET A 79 10.57 1.28 -10.13
CA MET A 79 9.95 0.04 -10.58
C MET A 79 10.58 -0.45 -11.89
N ILE A 80 10.87 -1.74 -11.94
CA ILE A 80 11.21 -2.45 -13.17
C ILE A 80 10.13 -3.49 -13.45
N VAL A 81 9.49 -3.39 -14.61
CA VAL A 81 8.49 -4.36 -15.07
C VAL A 81 9.12 -5.28 -16.12
N LEU A 82 9.10 -6.57 -15.83
CA LEU A 82 9.49 -7.63 -16.75
C LEU A 82 8.25 -8.13 -17.49
N MET A 83 8.26 -8.04 -18.81
CA MET A 83 7.14 -8.46 -19.65
C MET A 83 7.56 -9.51 -20.66
N ASN A 84 6.74 -10.55 -20.81
CA ASN A 84 6.87 -11.51 -21.90
C ASN A 84 6.00 -11.03 -23.06
N VAL A 85 6.62 -10.63 -24.17
CA VAL A 85 5.93 -10.19 -25.37
C VAL A 85 6.02 -11.32 -26.42
N PRO A 86 4.89 -11.83 -26.94
CA PRO A 86 4.93 -12.89 -27.96
C PRO A 86 5.80 -12.50 -29.16
N GLY A 87 6.72 -13.38 -29.55
CA GLY A 87 7.65 -13.14 -30.66
C GLY A 87 8.86 -12.26 -30.33
N MET A 88 9.06 -11.90 -29.06
CA MET A 88 10.23 -11.14 -28.60
C MET A 88 10.85 -11.80 -27.37
N ASP A 89 12.14 -11.55 -27.16
CA ASP A 89 12.79 -11.84 -25.87
C ASP A 89 12.11 -11.04 -24.75
N ARG A 90 12.14 -11.58 -23.53
CA ARG A 90 11.62 -10.90 -22.34
C ARG A 90 12.25 -9.53 -22.20
N ILE A 91 11.43 -8.50 -22.08
CA ILE A 91 11.89 -7.12 -21.93
C ILE A 91 11.81 -6.67 -20.47
N ALA A 92 12.77 -5.86 -20.07
CA ALA A 92 12.78 -5.18 -18.78
C ALA A 92 12.60 -3.68 -19.00
N VAL A 93 11.55 -3.13 -18.42
CA VAL A 93 11.19 -1.72 -18.59
C VAL A 93 11.24 -1.03 -17.25
N GLU A 94 12.07 0.01 -17.16
CA GLU A 94 12.12 0.91 -16.02
C GLU A 94 11.02 1.97 -16.15
N MET A 95 10.26 2.15 -15.08
CA MET A 95 9.23 3.17 -14.98
C MET A 95 9.16 3.72 -13.56
N ASP A 96 8.63 4.93 -13.46
CA ASP A 96 8.27 5.50 -12.17
C ASP A 96 7.09 4.70 -11.59
N MET A 97 7.03 4.67 -10.27
CA MET A 97 5.98 3.95 -9.56
C MET A 97 4.63 4.64 -9.79
N PRO A 98 3.60 3.90 -10.25
CA PRO A 98 2.31 4.50 -10.52
C PRO A 98 1.69 5.02 -9.21
N PRO A 99 1.10 6.22 -9.23
CA PRO A 99 0.51 6.79 -8.03
C PRO A 99 -0.68 5.92 -7.57
N GLY A 100 -0.81 5.72 -6.25
CA GLY A 100 -1.89 4.91 -5.68
C GLY A 100 -1.68 3.38 -5.72
N PHE A 101 -0.50 2.89 -6.16
CA PHE A 101 -0.15 1.49 -5.96
C PHE A 101 -0.09 1.19 -4.45
N ALA A 102 -0.58 0.01 -4.02
CA ALA A 102 -0.70 -0.30 -2.58
C ALA A 102 0.65 -0.14 -1.84
N PHE A 103 1.74 -0.42 -2.54
CA PHE A 103 3.11 -0.35 -2.05
C PHE A 103 3.85 0.93 -2.46
N SER A 104 3.18 1.94 -3.05
CA SER A 104 3.92 3.00 -3.78
C SER A 104 4.73 3.98 -2.95
N ASP A 105 4.51 4.02 -1.63
CA ASP A 105 5.05 5.10 -0.81
C ASP A 105 5.57 4.54 0.50
N ALA A 106 6.86 4.21 0.53
CA ALA A 106 7.58 3.83 1.74
C ALA A 106 7.53 4.91 2.83
N ASN A 107 7.26 6.16 2.44
CA ASN A 107 7.18 7.34 3.30
C ASN A 107 5.77 7.96 3.30
N ARG A 108 4.74 7.17 3.00
CA ARG A 108 3.36 7.65 2.95
C ARG A 108 2.99 8.31 4.28
N GLN A 109 2.43 9.50 4.20
CA GLN A 109 1.82 10.15 5.35
C GLN A 109 0.35 9.72 5.40
N GLY A 110 -0.11 9.32 6.58
CA GLY A 110 -1.48 8.90 6.81
C GLY A 110 -1.92 9.23 8.22
N THR A 111 -3.21 9.13 8.47
CA THR A 111 -3.79 9.30 9.80
C THR A 111 -4.30 7.96 10.29
N ARG A 112 -4.05 7.63 11.56
CA ARG A 112 -4.68 6.47 12.21
C ARG A 112 -6.18 6.75 12.31
N ALA A 113 -6.98 5.89 11.67
CA ALA A 113 -8.42 5.96 11.64
C ALA A 113 -9.10 4.95 12.57
N GLY A 114 -8.35 3.96 13.06
CA GLY A 114 -8.84 2.99 14.04
C GLY A 114 -8.05 1.68 14.02
N SER A 115 -8.69 0.62 14.51
CA SER A 115 -8.20 -0.76 14.49
C SER A 115 -9.12 -1.64 13.64
N GLY A 116 -8.60 -2.72 13.09
CA GLY A 116 -9.38 -3.69 12.33
C GLY A 116 -8.73 -5.06 12.31
N GLU A 117 -9.28 -5.92 11.47
CA GLU A 117 -8.79 -7.27 11.24
C GLU A 117 -8.92 -7.65 9.76
N ALA A 118 -7.90 -8.31 9.24
CA ALA A 118 -7.94 -8.95 7.93
C ALA A 118 -7.13 -10.24 8.00
N LEU A 119 -7.57 -11.30 7.30
CA LEU A 119 -6.93 -12.62 7.34
C LEU A 119 -6.77 -13.19 8.77
N GLY A 120 -7.62 -12.80 9.73
CA GLY A 120 -7.48 -13.18 11.13
C GLY A 120 -6.31 -12.50 11.87
N GLU A 121 -5.65 -11.52 11.23
CA GLU A 121 -4.61 -10.71 11.85
C GLU A 121 -5.14 -9.33 12.23
N ALA A 122 -4.85 -8.93 13.47
CA ALA A 122 -5.12 -7.58 13.94
C ALA A 122 -4.26 -6.56 13.17
N CYS A 123 -4.87 -5.43 12.84
CA CYS A 123 -4.22 -4.36 12.12
C CYS A 123 -4.71 -2.99 12.59
N GLU A 124 -3.95 -1.96 12.24
CA GLU A 124 -4.37 -0.57 12.36
C GLU A 124 -4.92 -0.09 11.03
N ILE A 125 -6.02 0.66 11.07
CA ILE A 125 -6.61 1.27 9.89
C ILE A 125 -5.96 2.64 9.70
N TRP A 126 -5.33 2.80 8.55
CA TRP A 126 -4.66 4.03 8.14
C TRP A 126 -5.41 4.67 7.00
N ARG A 127 -5.77 5.95 7.16
CA ARG A 127 -6.43 6.75 6.11
C ARG A 127 -5.44 7.73 5.48
N PHE A 128 -5.40 7.76 4.15
CA PHE A 128 -4.57 8.67 3.37
C PHE A 128 -5.22 8.99 2.02
N GLU A 129 -4.74 10.01 1.33
CA GLU A 129 -5.27 10.44 0.04
C GLU A 129 -4.19 10.29 -1.05
N PRO A 130 -4.20 9.19 -1.83
CA PRO A 130 -3.27 9.06 -2.94
C PRO A 130 -3.66 10.02 -4.06
N LYS A 131 -2.67 10.77 -4.58
CA LYS A 131 -2.85 11.75 -5.65
C LYS A 131 -3.56 11.19 -6.90
N ALA A 132 -3.35 9.91 -7.20
CA ALA A 132 -3.98 9.26 -8.36
C ALA A 132 -5.50 9.18 -8.28
N LEU A 133 -6.04 8.91 -7.09
CA LEU A 133 -7.45 8.56 -6.93
C LEU A 133 -8.29 9.78 -6.56
N ASN A 134 -7.68 10.88 -6.08
CA ASN A 134 -8.38 12.07 -5.58
C ASN A 134 -9.51 11.74 -4.59
N GLN A 135 -9.35 10.66 -3.84
CA GLN A 135 -10.30 10.19 -2.84
C GLN A 135 -9.56 9.47 -1.72
N PRO A 136 -10.06 9.52 -0.48
CA PRO A 136 -9.46 8.79 0.63
C PRO A 136 -9.41 7.28 0.39
N VAL A 137 -8.32 6.71 0.84
CA VAL A 137 -8.06 5.27 0.87
C VAL A 137 -7.79 4.88 2.32
N GLU A 138 -8.27 3.71 2.70
CA GLU A 138 -8.02 3.10 3.98
C GLU A 138 -7.24 1.80 3.79
N SER A 139 -6.15 1.64 4.53
CA SER A 139 -5.35 0.42 4.56
C SER A 139 -5.32 -0.17 5.96
N CYS A 140 -5.62 -1.46 6.05
CA CYS A 140 -5.40 -2.30 7.23
C CYS A 140 -3.94 -2.78 7.20
N ILE A 141 -3.14 -2.29 8.14
CA ILE A 141 -1.69 -2.55 8.20
C ILE A 141 -1.33 -3.20 9.53
N THR A 142 -0.62 -4.33 9.49
CA THR A 142 -0.15 -5.05 10.67
C THR A 142 0.90 -4.26 11.45
N ALA A 143 1.17 -4.69 12.68
CA ALA A 143 2.21 -4.08 13.52
C ALA A 143 3.62 -4.12 12.90
N ASP A 144 3.90 -5.12 12.05
CA ASP A 144 5.15 -5.24 11.30
C ASP A 144 5.12 -4.56 9.92
N GLY A 145 4.06 -3.81 9.61
CA GLY A 145 3.94 -2.93 8.45
C GLY A 145 3.39 -3.57 7.17
N ILE A 146 2.85 -4.79 7.25
CA ILE A 146 2.30 -5.51 6.09
C ILE A 146 0.88 -5.02 5.81
N VAL A 147 0.64 -4.54 4.58
CA VAL A 147 -0.70 -4.15 4.13
C VAL A 147 -1.53 -5.40 3.84
N LEU A 148 -2.62 -5.62 4.58
CA LEU A 148 -3.50 -6.78 4.41
C LEU A 148 -4.72 -6.49 3.55
N ARG A 149 -5.26 -5.28 3.64
CA ARG A 149 -6.42 -4.85 2.86
C ARG A 149 -6.35 -3.36 2.60
N THR A 150 -6.69 -2.96 1.39
CA THR A 150 -6.83 -1.55 1.00
C THR A 150 -8.21 -1.34 0.38
N THR A 151 -8.95 -0.38 0.90
CA THR A 151 -10.30 -0.03 0.46
C THR A 151 -10.40 1.45 0.14
N THR A 152 -11.33 1.79 -0.74
CA THR A 152 -11.70 3.17 -1.05
C THR A 152 -13.21 3.26 -1.25
N SER A 153 -13.73 4.46 -1.52
CA SER A 153 -15.12 4.67 -1.91
C SER A 153 -15.21 4.97 -3.39
N MET A 154 -15.94 4.17 -4.16
CA MET A 154 -16.22 4.41 -5.58
C MET A 154 -17.72 4.58 -5.78
N GLY A 155 -18.16 5.75 -6.25
CA GLY A 155 -19.59 6.05 -6.41
C GLY A 155 -20.37 5.94 -5.09
N GLY A 156 -19.74 6.30 -3.97
CA GLY A 156 -20.33 6.23 -2.62
C GLY A 156 -20.39 4.83 -2.01
N LYS A 157 -19.82 3.81 -2.67
CA LYS A 157 -19.79 2.43 -2.17
C LYS A 157 -18.35 2.01 -1.83
N PRO A 158 -18.14 1.24 -0.74
CA PRO A 158 -16.85 0.63 -0.47
C PRO A 158 -16.39 -0.25 -1.64
N ALA A 159 -15.14 -0.08 -2.05
CA ALA A 159 -14.47 -0.85 -3.08
C ALA A 159 -13.13 -1.35 -2.55
N VAL A 160 -12.85 -2.64 -2.71
CA VAL A 160 -11.57 -3.26 -2.34
C VAL A 160 -10.59 -3.08 -3.48
N LEU A 161 -9.49 -2.37 -3.22
CA LEU A 161 -8.40 -2.18 -4.18
C LEU A 161 -7.33 -3.27 -4.08
N PHE A 162 -7.20 -3.87 -2.89
CA PHE A 162 -6.23 -4.92 -2.61
C PHE A 162 -6.67 -5.70 -1.37
N GLU A 163 -6.56 -7.01 -1.39
CA GLU A 163 -6.83 -7.86 -0.23
C GLU A 163 -5.95 -9.11 -0.25
N VAL A 164 -5.16 -9.29 0.80
CA VAL A 164 -4.36 -10.48 1.04
C VAL A 164 -5.28 -11.63 1.45
N THR A 165 -5.12 -12.76 0.77
CA THR A 165 -5.86 -14.00 1.03
C THR A 165 -5.00 -15.05 1.70
N GLU A 166 -3.68 -14.93 1.61
CA GLU A 166 -2.72 -15.77 2.32
C GLU A 166 -1.45 -14.99 2.62
N LEU A 167 -0.86 -15.24 3.79
CA LEU A 167 0.37 -14.58 4.24
C LEU A 167 1.28 -15.62 4.87
N THR A 168 2.56 -15.56 4.54
CA THR A 168 3.62 -16.36 5.18
C THR A 168 4.81 -15.46 5.42
N ARG A 169 5.19 -15.30 6.68
CA ARG A 169 6.41 -14.59 7.08
C ARG A 169 7.56 -15.59 7.13
N ALA A 170 8.51 -15.44 6.22
CA ALA A 170 9.66 -16.33 6.11
C ALA A 170 10.77 -15.62 5.31
N PRO A 171 12.05 -15.90 5.59
CA PRO A 171 13.17 -15.36 4.83
C PRO A 171 12.98 -15.56 3.32
N GLN A 172 13.29 -14.53 2.53
CA GLN A 172 13.24 -14.61 1.07
C GLN A 172 14.65 -14.70 0.47
N ASP A 173 14.76 -15.29 -0.73
CA ASP A 173 16.01 -15.26 -1.50
C ASP A 173 16.18 -13.87 -2.15
N PRO A 174 17.24 -13.11 -1.81
CA PRO A 174 17.47 -11.78 -2.37
C PRO A 174 17.56 -11.77 -3.90
N ALA A 175 17.98 -12.89 -4.52
CA ALA A 175 18.09 -12.99 -5.98
C ALA A 175 16.73 -12.85 -6.69
N GLN A 176 15.61 -13.12 -6.02
CA GLN A 176 14.27 -12.95 -6.58
C GLN A 176 13.90 -11.48 -6.82
N PHE A 177 14.55 -10.56 -6.10
CA PHE A 177 14.28 -9.13 -6.16
C PHE A 177 15.23 -8.39 -7.12
N ALA A 178 16.18 -9.10 -7.71
CA ALA A 178 17.13 -8.55 -8.66
C ALA A 178 16.68 -8.74 -10.11
N LEU A 179 17.09 -7.82 -10.97
CA LEU A 179 16.96 -8.00 -12.42
C LEU A 179 17.75 -9.25 -12.84
N PRO A 180 17.15 -10.22 -13.58
CA PRO A 180 17.88 -11.42 -13.96
C PRO A 180 19.11 -11.11 -14.81
N LYS A 181 20.15 -11.94 -14.65
CA LYS A 181 21.45 -11.75 -15.31
C LYS A 181 21.30 -11.60 -16.82
N GLY A 182 22.04 -10.65 -17.39
CA GLY A 182 22.06 -10.37 -18.83
C GLY A 182 20.94 -9.44 -19.31
N MET A 183 19.88 -9.21 -18.53
CA MET A 183 18.91 -8.18 -18.86
C MET A 183 19.41 -6.79 -18.50
N LYS A 184 18.98 -5.81 -19.29
CA LYS A 184 19.15 -4.39 -19.00
C LYS A 184 17.77 -3.74 -19.03
N ALA A 185 17.39 -3.12 -17.92
CA ALA A 185 16.19 -2.30 -17.89
C ALA A 185 16.39 -1.11 -18.84
N ARG A 186 15.37 -0.79 -19.62
CA ARG A 186 15.33 0.38 -20.49
C ARG A 186 14.16 1.24 -20.08
N LYS A 187 14.29 2.57 -20.15
CA LYS A 187 13.15 3.45 -19.97
C LYS A 187 12.05 3.12 -20.97
N VAL A 188 10.79 3.27 -20.55
CA VAL A 188 9.61 3.07 -21.42
C VAL A 188 9.79 3.84 -22.75
N PRO A 189 9.88 3.15 -23.90
CA PRO A 189 9.93 3.80 -25.19
C PRO A 189 8.65 4.62 -25.42
N SER A 190 8.76 5.79 -26.05
CA SER A 190 7.63 6.67 -26.35
C SER A 190 6.48 5.93 -27.06
N SER A 191 6.83 4.97 -27.93
CA SER A 191 5.90 4.14 -28.69
C SER A 191 5.11 3.13 -27.84
N MET A 192 5.62 2.75 -26.65
CA MET A 192 4.93 1.83 -25.74
C MET A 192 4.04 2.56 -24.73
N ARG A 193 4.15 3.88 -24.59
CA ARG A 193 3.32 4.65 -23.66
C ARG A 193 1.83 4.55 -23.97
N SER A 194 1.47 4.42 -25.25
CA SER A 194 0.08 4.22 -25.69
C SER A 194 -0.49 2.85 -25.33
N LEU A 195 0.37 1.85 -25.08
CA LEU A 195 -0.01 0.49 -24.69
C LEU A 195 -0.15 0.34 -23.17
N LEU A 196 0.30 1.32 -22.39
CA LEU A 196 0.22 1.35 -20.93
C LEU A 196 -0.50 2.63 -20.45
N PRO A 197 -1.70 2.96 -20.97
CA PRO A 197 -2.36 4.24 -20.72
C PRO A 197 -2.70 4.47 -19.24
N ASP A 198 -2.96 3.39 -18.49
CA ASP A 198 -3.35 3.43 -17.08
C ASP A 198 -2.16 3.39 -16.10
N LEU A 199 -0.93 3.21 -16.58
CA LEU A 199 0.29 3.15 -15.76
C LEU A 199 1.13 4.44 -15.84
N ILE A 200 0.75 5.41 -16.67
CA ILE A 200 1.52 6.62 -16.98
C ILE A 200 0.72 7.92 -16.68
N ARG A 201 -0.49 7.81 -16.12
CA ARG A 201 -1.28 8.99 -15.70
C ARG A 201 -0.97 9.44 -14.28
#